data_AF-A0A136KPV0-F1
#
_entry.id   AF-A0A136KPV0-F1
#
_cell.length_a   1.000
_cell.length_b   1.000
_cell.length_c   1.000
_cell.angle_alpha   90.00
_cell.angle_beta   90.00
_cell.angle_gamma   90.00
#
_symmetry.space_group_name_H-M   'P 1'
#
loop_
_entity.id
_entity.type
_entity.pdbx_description
1 polymer ?
#
loop_
_entity_poly.entity_id
_entity_poly.type
_entity_poly.pdbx_seq_one_letter_code
_entity_poly.pdbx_strand_id
1 'polypeptide(L)'
;MIKKLVSRYPRIEITLDRRYTNKTLRYKLEQYIRDGISNLPQNYILIRQEDSQQQRGLQAVDFIAWALFQKYENNNAEYYQQFESRILDEELVTKYSLDTE
;
A
#
# COMPACT_ATOMS: atom_id res chain seq x y z
N MET A 1 3.85 -4.52 6.91
CA MET A 1 2.94 -3.37 6.73
C MET A 1 1.44 -3.68 6.97
N ILE A 2 0.78 -4.52 6.17
CA ILE A 2 -0.71 -4.69 6.23
C ILE A 2 -1.22 -5.22 7.59
N LYS A 3 -0.52 -6.14 8.24
CA LYS A 3 -0.86 -6.62 9.59
C LYS A 3 -0.99 -5.48 10.61
N LYS A 4 -0.08 -4.48 10.57
CA LYS A 4 -0.11 -3.32 11.48
C LYS A 4 -1.36 -2.46 11.24
N LEU A 5 -1.71 -2.24 9.97
CA LEU A 5 -2.90 -1.49 9.56
C LEU A 5 -4.18 -2.16 10.08
N VAL A 6 -4.32 -3.47 9.83
CA VAL A 6 -5.50 -4.25 10.23
C VAL A 6 -5.63 -4.35 11.75
N SER A 7 -4.51 -4.50 12.47
CA SER A 7 -4.53 -4.54 13.94
C SER A 7 -4.97 -3.21 14.57
N ARG A 8 -4.74 -2.09 13.87
CA ARG A 8 -5.11 -0.74 14.31
C ARG A 8 -6.56 -0.38 13.93
N TYR A 9 -7.04 -0.89 12.79
CA TYR A 9 -8.36 -0.59 12.23
C TYR A 9 -9.12 -1.90 11.96
N PRO A 10 -9.91 -2.39 12.93
CA PRO A 10 -10.58 -3.70 12.82
C PRO A 10 -11.68 -3.75 11.75
N ARG A 11 -12.12 -2.60 11.26
CA ARG A 11 -12.99 -2.49 10.09
C ARG A 11 -12.34 -1.53 9.11
N ILE A 12 -11.88 -2.07 7.98
CA ILE A 12 -11.17 -1.29 6.98
C ILE A 12 -11.52 -1.77 5.58
N GLU A 13 -11.66 -0.81 4.67
CA GLU A 13 -11.72 -1.06 3.23
C GLU A 13 -10.37 -0.69 2.63
N ILE A 14 -9.77 -1.64 1.93
CA ILE A 14 -8.48 -1.50 1.24
C ILE A 14 -8.76 -1.51 -0.26
N THR A 15 -8.57 -0.37 -0.91
CA THR A 15 -8.65 -0.24 -2.36
C THR A 15 -7.25 -0.24 -2.94
N LEU A 16 -7.01 -1.18 -3.85
CA LEU A 16 -5.74 -1.36 -4.56
C LEU A 16 -5.95 -1.00 -6.03
N ASP A 17 -4.91 -0.45 -6.67
CA ASP A 17 -4.92 -0.26 -8.11
C ASP A 17 -4.92 -1.62 -8.84
N ARG A 18 -5.73 -1.70 -9.90
CA ARG A 18 -5.85 -2.87 -10.77
C ARG A 18 -4.67 -2.96 -11.75
N ARG A 19 -3.46 -3.09 -11.20
CA ARG A 19 -2.22 -3.15 -11.97
C ARG A 19 -2.15 -4.32 -12.96
N TYR A 20 -2.65 -5.49 -12.57
CA TYR A 20 -2.58 -6.68 -13.42
C TYR A 20 -3.78 -6.76 -14.34
N THR A 21 -3.62 -6.96 -15.64
CA THR A 21 -4.73 -7.28 -16.55
C THR A 21 -5.22 -8.73 -16.37
N ASN A 22 -4.32 -9.63 -15.97
CA ASN A 22 -4.61 -11.05 -15.76
C ASN A 22 -5.35 -11.29 -14.42
N LYS A 23 -6.55 -11.89 -14.48
CA LYS A 23 -7.38 -12.22 -13.30
C LYS A 23 -6.68 -13.14 -12.30
N THR A 24 -5.88 -14.10 -12.77
CA THR A 24 -5.16 -15.04 -11.89
C THR A 24 -4.12 -14.31 -11.04
N LEU A 25 -3.41 -13.33 -11.62
CA LEU A 25 -2.44 -12.52 -10.87
C LEU A 25 -3.14 -11.64 -9.82
N ARG A 26 -4.31 -11.06 -10.17
CA ARG A 26 -5.15 -10.31 -9.22
C ARG A 26 -5.57 -11.19 -8.04
N TYR A 27 -6.03 -12.40 -8.32
CA TYR A 27 -6.46 -13.34 -7.28
C TYR A 27 -5.28 -13.74 -6.39
N LYS A 28 -4.13 -14.08 -6.97
CA LYS A 28 -2.92 -14.42 -6.20
C LYS A 28 -2.48 -13.30 -5.26
N LEU A 29 -2.52 -12.05 -5.72
CA LEU A 29 -2.22 -10.89 -4.88
C LEU A 29 -3.20 -10.78 -3.71
N GLU A 30 -4.50 -10.88 -3.99
CA GLU A 30 -5.52 -10.80 -2.93
C GLU A 30 -5.37 -11.94 -1.92
N GLN A 31 -5.13 -13.18 -2.39
CA GLN A 31 -4.88 -14.33 -1.52
C GLN A 31 -3.67 -14.10 -0.63
N TYR A 32 -2.55 -13.64 -1.19
CA TYR A 32 -1.35 -13.33 -0.39
C TYR A 32 -1.64 -12.32 0.73
N ILE A 33 -2.43 -11.28 0.45
CA ILE A 33 -2.83 -10.30 1.46
C ILE A 33 -3.72 -10.94 2.52
N ARG A 34 -4.71 -11.74 2.10
CA ARG A 34 -5.65 -12.43 3.00
C ARG A 34 -4.96 -13.44 3.90
N ASP A 35 -4.04 -14.25 3.36
CA ASP A 35 -3.25 -15.21 4.13
C ASP A 35 -2.38 -14.48 5.16
N GLY A 36 -1.78 -13.36 4.76
CA GLY A 36 -0.99 -12.50 5.65
C GLY A 36 -1.77 -11.90 6.82
N ILE A 37 -3.10 -11.83 6.78
CA ILE A 37 -3.94 -11.24 7.84
C ILE A 37 -4.91 -12.24 8.49
N SER A 38 -4.93 -13.47 8.01
CA SER A 38 -5.83 -14.56 8.44
C SER A 38 -5.79 -14.85 9.94
N ASN A 39 -4.62 -14.67 10.58
CA ASN A 39 -4.42 -14.93 12.01
C ASN A 39 -4.89 -13.78 12.91
N LEU A 40 -5.48 -12.70 12.37
CA LEU A 40 -5.94 -11.56 13.16
C LEU A 40 -7.43 -11.73 13.51
N PRO A 41 -7.83 -11.66 14.81
CA PRO A 41 -9.20 -11.92 15.23
C PRO A 41 -10.18 -10.83 14.74
N GLN A 42 -11.36 -11.27 14.29
CA GLN A 42 -12.55 -10.46 13.96
C GLN A 42 -12.28 -9.14 13.21
N ASN A 43 -11.73 -9.22 12.00
CA ASN A 43 -11.57 -8.05 11.14
C ASN A 43 -12.50 -8.14 9.92
N TYR A 44 -13.39 -7.17 9.79
CA TYR A 44 -14.16 -7.00 8.55
C TYR A 44 -13.29 -6.21 7.58
N ILE A 45 -12.61 -6.94 6.69
CA ILE A 45 -11.66 -6.39 5.74
C ILE A 45 -12.24 -6.57 4.34
N LEU A 46 -12.57 -5.46 3.71
CA LEU A 46 -12.97 -5.45 2.32
C LEU A 46 -11.76 -5.08 1.48
N ILE A 47 -11.35 -5.95 0.56
CA ILE A 47 -10.28 -5.68 -0.40
C ILE A 47 -10.94 -5.50 -1.76
N ARG A 48 -10.65 -4.37 -2.42
CA ARG A 48 -11.12 -4.09 -3.78
C ARG A 48 -9.94 -3.77 -4.68
N GLN A 49 -10.04 -4.20 -5.93
CA GLN A 49 -9.07 -3.86 -6.98
C GLN A 49 -9.77 -3.05 -8.05
N GLU A 50 -9.53 -1.74 -8.07
CA GLU A 50 -10.23 -0.77 -8.92
C GLU A 50 -9.29 -0.09 -9.92
N ASP A 51 -9.87 0.49 -10.95
CA ASP A 51 -9.14 1.28 -11.94
C ASP A 51 -8.81 2.67 -11.36
N SER A 52 -7.52 3.04 -11.38
CA SER A 52 -7.04 4.35 -10.93
C SER A 52 -7.67 5.53 -11.69
N GLN A 53 -8.10 5.34 -12.94
CA GLN A 53 -8.81 6.38 -13.69
C GLN A 53 -10.20 6.68 -13.11
N GLN A 54 -10.80 5.72 -12.42
CA GLN A 54 -12.16 5.82 -11.88
C GLN A 54 -12.20 6.16 -10.40
N GLN A 55 -11.08 6.07 -9.68
CA GLN A 55 -11.01 6.28 -8.24
C GLN A 55 -10.01 7.39 -7.88
N ARG A 56 -10.53 8.56 -7.45
CA ARG A 56 -9.72 9.70 -7.01
C ARG A 56 -8.75 9.35 -5.87
N GLY A 57 -9.13 8.42 -5.00
CA GLY A 57 -8.26 7.93 -3.94
C GLY A 57 -6.99 7.26 -4.47
N LEU A 58 -7.10 6.49 -5.56
CA LEU A 58 -5.94 5.86 -6.19
C LEU A 58 -5.02 6.91 -6.84
N GLN A 59 -5.58 7.93 -7.51
CA GLN A 59 -4.80 9.05 -8.05
C GLN A 59 -4.04 9.81 -6.97
N ALA A 60 -4.64 9.99 -5.79
CA ALA A 60 -3.97 10.61 -4.65
C ALA A 60 -2.81 9.74 -4.13
N VAL A 61 -2.99 8.42 -4.10
CA VAL A 61 -1.92 7.48 -3.72
C VAL A 61 -0.80 7.48 -4.77
N ASP A 62 -1.11 7.58 -6.05
CA ASP A 62 -0.11 7.71 -7.11
C ASP A 62 0.73 8.98 -6.96
N PHE A 63 0.10 10.11 -6.62
CA PHE A 63 0.79 11.35 -6.28
C PHE A 63 1.72 11.19 -5.07
N ILE A 64 1.24 10.53 -4.01
CA ILE A 64 2.06 10.26 -2.81
C ILE A 64 3.26 9.39 -3.17
N ALA A 65 3.08 8.34 -3.97
CA ALA A 65 4.16 7.48 -4.43
C ALA A 65 5.20 8.26 -5.26
N TRP A 66 4.74 9.14 -6.15
CA TRP A 66 5.62 10.03 -6.91
C TRP A 66 6.38 11.01 -6.00
N ALA A 67 5.72 11.61 -5.01
CA ALA A 67 6.37 12.53 -4.08
C ALA A 67 7.44 11.83 -3.21
N LEU A 68 7.19 10.58 -2.80
CA LEU A 68 8.19 9.73 -2.13
C LEU A 68 9.38 9.47 -3.05
N PHE A 69 9.14 9.14 -4.33
CA PHE A 69 10.21 8.99 -5.32
C PHE A 69 11.03 10.28 -5.48
N GLN A 70 10.40 11.45 -5.56
CA GLN A 70 11.11 12.73 -5.63
C GLN A 70 12.01 12.96 -4.40
N LYS A 71 11.52 12.64 -3.20
CA LYS A 71 12.28 12.76 -1.95
C LYS A 71 13.55 11.92 -1.99
N TYR A 72 13.43 10.64 -2.36
CA TYR A 72 14.54 9.69 -2.23
C TYR A 72 15.49 9.67 -3.42
N GLU A 73 14.97 9.78 -4.64
CA GLU A 73 15.79 9.64 -5.85
C GLU A 73 16.31 10.99 -6.36
N ASN A 74 15.55 12.06 -6.13
CA ASN A 74 15.88 13.40 -6.65
C ASN A 74 16.24 14.41 -5.55
N ASN A 75 16.31 13.98 -4.28
CA ASN A 75 16.53 14.85 -3.12
C ASN A 75 15.54 16.04 -3.03
N ASN A 76 14.31 15.88 -3.54
CA ASN A 76 13.27 16.90 -3.51
C ASN A 76 12.10 16.47 -2.62
N ALA A 77 12.04 17.04 -1.41
CA ALA A 77 11.03 16.73 -0.42
C ALA A 77 9.83 17.70 -0.39
N GLU A 78 9.77 18.70 -1.27
CA GLU A 78 8.76 19.77 -1.24
C GLU A 78 7.31 19.22 -1.22
N TYR A 79 7.05 18.23 -2.07
CA TYR A 79 5.74 17.59 -2.16
C TYR A 79 5.45 16.65 -1.00
N TYR A 80 6.47 15.96 -0.48
CA TYR A 80 6.36 15.05 0.66
C TYR A 80 5.96 15.80 1.94
N GLN A 81 6.55 16.98 2.17
CA GLN A 81 6.28 17.82 3.34
C GLN A 81 4.79 18.19 3.49
N GLN A 82 4.01 18.18 2.40
CA GLN A 82 2.58 18.48 2.42
C GLN A 82 1.75 17.41 3.16
N PHE A 83 2.25 16.18 3.26
CA PHE A 83 1.52 15.05 3.84
C PHE A 83 2.32 14.24 4.86
N GLU A 84 3.57 14.61 5.15
CA GLU A 84 4.45 13.94 6.12
C GLU A 84 3.76 13.65 7.46
N SER A 85 3.04 14.62 8.02
CA SER A 85 2.30 14.47 9.30
C SER A 85 1.20 13.40 9.29
N ARG A 86 0.80 12.91 8.11
CA ARG A 86 -0.24 11.88 7.92
C ARG A 86 0.36 10.49 7.71
N ILE A 87 1.67 10.37 7.58
CA ILE A 87 2.36 9.09 7.42
C ILE A 87 2.48 8.44 8.78
N LEU A 88 1.95 7.21 8.91
CA LEU A 88 1.98 6.46 10.17
C LEU A 88 3.22 5.59 10.31
N ASP A 89 3.76 5.11 9.20
CA ASP A 89 4.91 4.20 9.14
C ASP A 89 5.52 4.30 7.74
N GLU A 90 6.85 4.24 7.64
CA GLU A 90 7.60 4.31 6.39
C GLU A 90 8.80 3.36 6.46
N GLU A 91 8.93 2.48 5.46
CA GLU A 91 9.98 1.46 5.41
C GLU A 91 10.74 1.56 4.10
N LEU A 92 12.05 1.81 4.17
CA LEU A 92 12.94 1.89 3.02
C LEU A 92 13.53 0.52 2.70
N VAL A 93 13.11 -0.06 1.58
CA VAL A 93 13.66 -1.33 1.09
C VAL A 93 14.90 -1.04 0.25
N THR A 94 16.09 -1.27 0.82
CA THR A 94 17.35 -1.17 0.07
C THR A 94 17.82 -2.54 -0.38
N LYS A 95 18.51 -2.60 -1.52
CA LYS A 95 18.92 -3.84 -2.20
C LYS A 95 19.84 -4.75 -1.36
N TYR A 96 20.45 -4.23 -0.29
CA TYR A 96 21.35 -4.97 0.62
C TYR A 96 20.63 -5.70 1.76
N SER A 97 19.30 -5.56 1.87
CA SER A 97 18.52 -6.10 2.98
C SER A 97 17.95 -7.51 2.73
N LEU A 98 18.24 -8.10 1.56
CA LEU A 98 17.71 -9.41 1.15
C LEU A 98 18.72 -10.56 1.31
N ASP A 99 19.92 -10.28 1.82
CA ASP A 99 20.99 -11.28 2.01
C ASP A 99 21.08 -11.80 3.46
N THR A 100 20.10 -11.51 4.31
CA THR A 100 20.05 -12.05 5.68
C THR A 100 18.63 -12.48 6.03
N GLU A 101 18.23 -13.66 5.57
CA GLU A 101 17.52 -14.71 6.33
C GLU A 101 17.29 -15.96 5.46
#